data_AF-A0A553G3B3-F1
#
_entry.id   AF-A0A553G3B3-F1
#
_cell.length_a   1.000
_cell.length_b   1.000
_cell.length_c   1.000
_cell.angle_alpha   90.00
_cell.angle_beta   90.00
_cell.angle_gamma   90.00
#
_symmetry.space_group_name_H-M   'P 1'
#
loop_
_entity.id
_entity.type
_entity.pdbx_description
1 polymer ?
#
loop_
_entity_poly.entity_id
_entity_poly.type
_entity_poly.pdbx_seq_one_letter_code
_entity_poly.pdbx_strand_id
1 'polypeptide(L)'
;MTKRLFKSESKFLEKARTGITNAETNDAIKAALADYNMGDEQVAVGRGIYNATQKIWDANIKEDAESTEASLAYSMTYKELQAIFKEHRDKALIFFKRHPEILVKLGVKGEFPRKYNDFFDKVRLFYTTIKNDQSIQAEMDKIKLTTEVVVECLTLLEELLAKRSYFDKELAESQDMTKNKNAALLALKEWMDDFYAVAKVALYDQPQLLEALGVFVRS
;
A
#
# COMPACT_ATOMS: atom_id res chain seq x y z
N MET A 1 4.49 9.92 10.88
CA MET A 1 3.16 9.40 11.23
C MET A 1 2.14 10.48 10.90
N THR A 2 1.35 10.30 9.85
CA THR A 2 0.25 11.20 9.50
C THR A 2 -0.80 11.11 10.59
N LYS A 3 -1.13 12.24 11.24
CA LYS A 3 -2.16 12.31 12.27
C LYS A 3 -3.48 11.81 11.66
N ARG A 4 -4.07 10.75 12.20
CA ARG A 4 -5.38 10.25 11.73
C ARG A 4 -6.41 11.36 11.89
N LEU A 5 -6.93 11.86 10.76
CA LEU A 5 -7.93 12.93 10.71
C LEU A 5 -9.25 12.52 11.38
N PHE A 6 -9.57 11.22 11.36
CA PHE A 6 -10.80 10.66 11.93
C PHE A 6 -10.51 9.43 12.78
N LYS A 7 -11.36 9.15 13.76
CA LYS A 7 -11.34 7.89 14.52
C LYS A 7 -11.74 6.68 13.64
N SER A 8 -12.62 6.92 12.65
CA SER A 8 -13.00 5.98 11.59
C SER A 8 -13.49 6.77 10.36
N GLU A 9 -12.81 6.57 9.23
CA GLU A 9 -13.14 7.22 7.94
C GLU A 9 -14.51 6.74 7.41
N SER A 10 -14.76 5.43 7.44
CA SER A 10 -16.05 4.84 7.05
C SER A 10 -17.22 5.38 7.88
N LYS A 11 -17.05 5.51 9.20
CA LYS A 11 -18.11 6.09 10.06
C LYS A 11 -18.38 7.56 9.71
N PHE A 12 -17.35 8.31 9.35
CA PHE A 12 -17.52 9.70 8.91
C PHE A 12 -18.27 9.77 7.59
N LEU A 13 -17.92 8.94 6.60
CA LEU A 13 -18.61 8.88 5.31
C LEU A 13 -20.08 8.47 5.47
N GLU A 14 -20.40 7.48 6.30
CA GLU A 14 -21.80 7.12 6.55
C GLU A 14 -22.58 8.26 7.21
N LYS A 15 -21.98 8.94 8.18
CA LYS A 15 -22.62 10.10 8.82
C LYS A 15 -22.88 11.23 7.82
N ALA A 16 -21.90 11.54 6.99
CA ALA A 16 -22.02 12.57 5.95
C ALA A 16 -23.11 12.19 4.92
N ARG A 17 -23.15 10.92 4.49
CA ARG A 17 -24.17 10.39 3.60
C ARG A 17 -25.57 10.61 4.17
N THR A 18 -25.81 10.18 5.40
CA THR A 18 -27.11 10.34 6.07
C THR A 18 -27.49 11.81 6.23
N GLY A 19 -26.56 12.67 6.67
CA GLY A 19 -26.82 14.10 6.84
C GLY A 19 -27.23 14.79 5.53
N ILE A 20 -26.49 14.56 4.44
CA ILE A 20 -26.79 15.14 3.13
C ILE A 20 -28.10 14.55 2.57
N THR A 21 -28.32 13.24 2.68
CA THR A 21 -29.57 12.62 2.19
C THR A 21 -30.80 13.15 2.92
N ASN A 22 -30.70 13.37 4.23
CA ASN A 22 -31.82 13.90 5.00
C ASN A 22 -32.07 15.38 4.69
N ALA A 23 -31.02 16.15 4.38
CA ALA A 23 -31.17 17.51 3.86
C ALA A 23 -31.81 17.54 2.46
N GLU A 24 -31.57 16.54 1.62
CA GLU A 24 -32.15 16.43 0.27
C GLU A 24 -33.59 15.88 0.24
N THR A 25 -34.05 15.20 1.30
CA THR A 25 -35.34 14.48 1.28
C THR A 25 -36.37 15.03 2.25
N ASN A 26 -35.96 15.73 3.31
CA ASN A 26 -36.89 16.28 4.30
C ASN A 26 -37.21 17.75 3.99
N ASP A 27 -38.44 18.00 3.54
CA ASP A 27 -38.90 19.34 3.15
C ASP A 27 -38.84 20.36 4.28
N ALA A 28 -39.04 19.95 5.54
CA ALA A 28 -38.95 20.85 6.69
C ALA A 28 -37.50 21.30 6.94
N ILE A 29 -36.53 20.40 6.74
CA ILE A 29 -35.10 20.73 6.84
C ILE A 29 -34.67 21.64 5.69
N LYS A 30 -35.13 21.35 4.47
CA LYS A 30 -34.84 22.20 3.30
C LYS A 30 -35.32 23.62 3.48
N ALA A 31 -36.56 23.79 3.91
CA ALA A 31 -37.14 25.11 4.14
C ALA A 31 -36.32 25.90 5.17
N ALA A 32 -35.95 25.28 6.29
CA ALA A 32 -35.14 25.92 7.31
C ALA A 32 -33.72 26.28 6.85
N LEU A 33 -33.08 25.43 6.04
CA LEU A 33 -31.73 25.67 5.53
C LEU A 33 -31.70 26.75 4.42
N ALA A 34 -32.78 26.88 3.64
CA ALA A 34 -32.90 27.89 2.58
C ALA A 34 -32.80 29.32 3.14
N ASP A 35 -33.36 29.57 4.32
CA ASP A 35 -33.31 30.87 5.01
C ASP A 35 -31.88 31.33 5.36
N TYR A 36 -30.92 30.40 5.39
CA TYR A 36 -29.51 30.64 5.75
C TYR A 36 -28.55 30.43 4.58
N ASN A 37 -29.02 30.60 3.34
CA ASN A 37 -28.25 30.39 2.10
C ASN A 37 -27.69 28.97 1.92
N MET A 38 -28.28 27.98 2.59
CA MET A 38 -27.90 26.56 2.48
C MET A 38 -29.02 25.74 1.84
N GLY A 39 -29.64 26.31 0.80
CA GLY A 39 -30.69 25.65 0.02
C GLY A 39 -30.16 24.53 -0.89
N ASP A 40 -31.04 24.05 -1.77
CA ASP A 40 -30.80 22.88 -2.63
C ASP A 40 -29.49 22.95 -3.43
N GLU A 41 -29.07 24.14 -3.89
CA GLU A 41 -27.82 24.30 -4.63
C GLU A 41 -26.58 23.96 -3.78
N GLN A 42 -26.52 24.44 -2.54
CA GLN A 42 -25.39 24.17 -1.64
C GLN A 42 -25.37 22.71 -1.19
N VAL A 43 -26.54 22.13 -0.93
CA VAL A 43 -26.66 20.70 -0.59
C VAL A 43 -26.21 19.83 -1.78
N ALA A 44 -26.54 20.22 -3.02
CA ALA A 44 -26.05 19.55 -4.22
C ALA A 44 -24.52 19.65 -4.39
N VAL A 45 -23.91 20.79 -4.02
CA VAL A 45 -22.44 20.92 -3.96
C VAL A 45 -21.86 19.93 -2.95
N GLY A 46 -22.42 19.85 -1.74
CA GLY A 46 -22.01 18.89 -0.73
C GLY A 46 -22.13 17.43 -1.18
N ARG A 47 -23.22 17.10 -1.89
CA ARG A 47 -23.41 15.78 -2.53
C ARG A 47 -22.32 15.50 -3.56
N GLY A 48 -21.94 16.48 -4.36
CA GLY A 48 -20.83 16.37 -5.31
C GLY A 48 -19.50 16.06 -4.62
N ILE A 49 -19.18 16.79 -3.55
CA ILE A 49 -17.97 16.57 -2.73
C ILE A 49 -18.00 15.17 -2.11
N TYR A 50 -19.14 14.75 -1.57
CA TYR A 50 -19.31 13.41 -1.00
C TYR A 50 -19.04 12.30 -2.03
N ASN A 51 -19.68 12.37 -3.21
CA ASN A 51 -19.51 11.36 -4.26
C ASN A 51 -18.06 11.28 -4.77
N ALA A 52 -17.40 12.43 -4.94
CA ALA A 52 -15.99 12.49 -5.31
C ALA A 52 -15.10 11.87 -4.23
N THR A 53 -15.35 12.20 -2.95
CA THR A 53 -14.61 11.66 -1.81
C THR A 53 -14.79 10.14 -1.69
N GLN A 54 -16.01 9.64 -1.86
CA GLN A 54 -16.30 8.21 -1.82
C GLN A 54 -15.52 7.47 -2.92
N LYS A 55 -15.52 7.98 -4.15
CA LYS A 55 -14.75 7.38 -5.25
C LYS A 55 -13.25 7.30 -4.96
N ILE A 56 -12.67 8.35 -4.38
CA ILE A 56 -11.24 8.38 -4.00
C ILE A 56 -10.97 7.42 -2.84
N TRP A 57 -11.89 7.33 -1.89
CA TRP A 57 -11.77 6.42 -0.75
C TRP A 57 -11.82 4.95 -1.20
N ASP A 58 -12.77 4.59 -2.08
CA ASP A 58 -12.87 3.24 -2.67
C ASP A 58 -11.61 2.91 -3.49
N ALA A 59 -11.10 3.87 -4.26
CA ALA A 59 -9.84 3.71 -4.99
C ALA A 59 -8.67 3.45 -4.03
N ASN A 60 -8.54 4.21 -2.93
CA ASN A 60 -7.48 3.97 -1.95
C ASN A 60 -7.53 2.56 -1.34
N ILE A 61 -8.73 2.03 -1.05
CA ILE A 61 -8.85 0.66 -0.53
C ILE A 61 -8.32 -0.36 -1.54
N LYS A 62 -8.62 -0.17 -2.82
CA LYS A 62 -8.13 -1.03 -3.89
C LYS A 62 -6.60 -0.97 -3.99
N GLU A 63 -6.04 0.24 -4.02
CA GLU A 63 -4.59 0.46 -4.10
C GLU A 63 -3.84 -0.12 -2.88
N ASP A 64 -4.42 -0.01 -1.68
CA ASP A 64 -3.82 -0.60 -0.47
C ASP A 64 -3.80 -2.14 -0.53
N ALA A 65 -4.83 -2.76 -1.13
CA ALA A 65 -4.85 -4.19 -1.37
C ALA A 65 -3.80 -4.61 -2.41
N GLU A 66 -3.71 -3.90 -3.54
CA GLU A 66 -2.74 -4.15 -4.62
C GLU A 66 -1.28 -4.01 -4.11
N SER A 67 -0.98 -2.96 -3.34
CA SER A 67 0.33 -2.78 -2.70
C SER A 67 0.66 -3.89 -1.70
N THR A 68 -0.33 -4.37 -0.96
CA THR A 68 -0.16 -5.50 -0.02
C THR A 68 0.14 -6.79 -0.75
N GLU A 69 -0.59 -7.10 -1.82
CA GLU A 69 -0.37 -8.28 -2.66
C GLU A 69 1.03 -8.26 -3.30
N ALA A 70 1.44 -7.12 -3.87
CA ALA A 70 2.77 -6.94 -4.44
C ALA A 70 3.88 -7.14 -3.40
N SER A 71 3.69 -6.60 -2.19
CA SER A 71 4.62 -6.76 -1.06
C SER A 71 4.77 -8.22 -0.64
N LEU A 72 3.66 -8.95 -0.53
CA LEU A 72 3.66 -10.37 -0.18
C LEU A 72 4.35 -11.21 -1.27
N ALA A 73 4.01 -10.99 -2.54
CA ALA A 73 4.61 -11.69 -3.67
C ALA A 73 6.14 -11.48 -3.72
N TYR A 74 6.59 -10.23 -3.56
CA TYR A 74 8.01 -9.91 -3.46
C TYR A 74 8.66 -10.59 -2.24
N SER A 75 8.05 -10.51 -1.05
CA SER A 75 8.62 -11.08 0.16
C SER A 75 8.72 -12.61 0.11
N MET A 76 7.77 -13.30 -0.53
CA MET A 76 7.80 -14.75 -0.68
C MET A 76 8.96 -15.17 -1.58
N THR A 77 9.06 -14.59 -2.78
CA THR A 77 10.14 -14.89 -3.73
C THR A 77 11.51 -14.50 -3.16
N TYR A 78 11.60 -13.41 -2.40
CA TYR A 78 12.84 -13.04 -1.71
C TYR A 78 13.28 -14.12 -0.72
N LYS A 79 12.38 -14.62 0.12
CA LYS A 79 12.67 -15.66 1.12
C LYS A 79 13.06 -16.99 0.46
N GLU A 80 12.38 -17.35 -0.62
CA GLU A 80 12.68 -18.54 -1.41
C GLU A 80 14.09 -18.47 -1.99
N LEU A 81 14.41 -17.40 -2.72
CA LEU A 81 15.75 -17.22 -3.29
C LEU A 81 16.84 -17.14 -2.21
N GLN A 82 16.53 -16.48 -1.08
CA GLN A 82 17.45 -16.40 0.05
C GLN A 82 17.75 -17.78 0.64
N ALA A 83 16.75 -18.65 0.78
CA ALA A 83 16.92 -20.01 1.29
C ALA A 83 17.77 -20.85 0.34
N ILE A 84 17.44 -20.83 -0.96
CA ILE A 84 18.19 -21.55 -2.01
C ILE A 84 19.65 -21.09 -2.04
N PHE A 85 19.87 -19.77 -2.10
CA PHE A 85 21.21 -19.21 -2.15
C PHE A 85 22.02 -19.54 -0.88
N LYS A 86 21.38 -19.51 0.30
CA LYS A 86 22.04 -19.90 1.55
C LYS A 86 22.51 -21.35 1.50
N GLU A 87 21.66 -22.27 1.07
CA GLU A 87 22.01 -23.69 0.94
C GLU A 87 23.18 -23.88 -0.04
N HIS A 88 23.10 -23.28 -1.21
CA HIS A 88 24.13 -23.35 -2.25
C HIS A 88 25.47 -22.76 -1.79
N ARG A 89 25.41 -21.62 -1.11
CA ARG A 89 26.58 -20.99 -0.50
C ARG A 89 27.22 -21.88 0.55
N ASP A 90 26.43 -22.47 1.45
CA ASP A 90 26.94 -23.32 2.52
C ASP A 90 27.59 -24.59 1.95
N LYS A 91 26.99 -25.20 0.92
CA LYS A 91 27.60 -26.31 0.17
C LYS A 91 28.93 -25.91 -0.46
N ALA A 92 29.00 -24.76 -1.13
CA ALA A 92 30.23 -24.25 -1.74
C ALA A 92 31.33 -23.98 -0.68
N LEU A 93 30.98 -23.39 0.46
CA LEU A 93 31.91 -23.15 1.57
C LEU A 93 32.49 -24.44 2.15
N ILE A 94 31.67 -25.47 2.29
CA ILE A 94 32.10 -26.78 2.81
C ILE A 94 33.00 -27.49 1.78
N PHE A 95 32.60 -27.51 0.50
CA PHE A 95 33.32 -28.21 -0.55
C PHE A 95 34.68 -27.58 -0.87
N PHE A 96 34.72 -26.25 -1.03
CA PHE A 96 35.94 -25.50 -1.33
C PHE A 96 36.69 -25.02 -0.08
N LYS A 97 36.50 -25.67 1.08
CA LYS A 97 37.16 -25.31 2.35
C LYS A 97 38.69 -25.21 2.23
N ARG A 98 39.30 -26.02 1.35
CA ARG A 98 40.74 -26.04 1.08
C ARG A 98 41.17 -25.18 -0.12
N HIS A 99 40.21 -24.56 -0.81
CA HIS A 99 40.40 -23.76 -2.04
C HIS A 99 39.84 -22.34 -1.84
N PRO A 100 40.45 -21.54 -0.95
CA PRO A 100 39.96 -20.19 -0.65
C PRO A 100 39.92 -19.26 -1.86
N GLU A 101 40.75 -19.50 -2.87
CA GLU A 101 40.78 -18.78 -4.14
C GLU A 101 39.46 -18.92 -4.93
N ILE A 102 38.86 -20.11 -4.93
CA ILE A 102 37.57 -20.36 -5.59
C ILE A 102 36.44 -19.66 -4.84
N LEU A 103 36.47 -19.69 -3.50
CA LEU A 103 35.49 -19.00 -2.65
C LEU A 103 35.51 -17.47 -2.81
N VAL A 104 36.70 -16.89 -3.07
CA VAL A 104 36.83 -15.46 -3.37
C VAL A 104 36.25 -15.16 -4.75
N LYS A 105 36.56 -15.96 -5.77
CA LYS A 105 36.00 -15.78 -7.13
C LYS A 105 34.47 -15.86 -7.13
N LEU A 106 33.91 -16.82 -6.40
CA LEU A 106 32.47 -17.00 -6.23
C LEU A 106 31.81 -15.89 -5.39
N GLY A 107 32.58 -15.02 -4.74
CA GLY A 107 32.07 -13.92 -3.93
C GLY A 107 31.41 -14.32 -2.60
N VAL A 108 31.48 -15.60 -2.22
CA VAL A 108 30.79 -16.17 -1.03
C VAL A 108 31.58 -16.07 0.26
N LYS A 109 32.86 -15.71 0.18
CA LYS A 109 33.71 -15.49 1.35
C LYS A 109 33.22 -14.29 2.17
N GLY A 110 33.14 -14.46 3.49
CA GLY A 110 32.71 -13.42 4.43
C GLY A 110 31.34 -13.68 5.04
N GLU A 111 30.69 -12.63 5.52
CA GLU A 111 29.35 -12.72 6.11
C GLU A 111 28.26 -12.83 5.03
N PHE A 112 27.12 -13.42 5.42
CA PHE A 112 25.94 -13.43 4.56
C PHE A 112 25.37 -12.02 4.41
N PRO A 113 25.06 -11.55 3.18
CA PRO A 113 24.60 -10.18 2.96
C PRO A 113 23.26 -9.93 3.67
N ARG A 114 23.23 -8.89 4.50
CA ARG A 114 22.02 -8.44 5.21
C ARG A 114 21.26 -7.35 4.45
N LYS A 115 21.97 -6.54 3.67
CA LYS A 115 21.36 -5.48 2.86
C LYS A 115 20.82 -6.07 1.57
N TYR A 116 19.72 -5.49 1.09
CA TYR A 116 19.09 -5.87 -0.17
C TYR A 116 20.11 -5.81 -1.32
N ASN A 117 20.67 -4.65 -1.65
CA ASN A 117 21.62 -4.50 -2.77
C ASN A 117 22.79 -5.50 -2.69
N ASP A 118 23.41 -5.60 -1.51
CA ASP A 118 24.52 -6.54 -1.29
C ASP A 118 24.10 -8.00 -1.55
N PHE A 119 22.85 -8.38 -1.27
CA PHE A 119 22.33 -9.71 -1.57
C PHE A 119 22.22 -9.94 -3.08
N PHE A 120 21.65 -9.00 -3.85
CA PHE A 120 21.53 -9.15 -5.32
C PHE A 120 22.88 -9.25 -6.00
N ASP A 121 23.81 -8.36 -5.64
CA ASP A 121 25.14 -8.35 -6.24
C ASP A 121 25.88 -9.66 -5.97
N LYS A 122 25.74 -10.20 -4.75
CA LYS A 122 26.36 -11.47 -4.36
C LYS A 122 25.72 -12.68 -5.06
N VAL A 123 24.40 -12.73 -5.12
CA VAL A 123 23.66 -13.80 -5.81
C VAL A 123 23.99 -13.78 -7.29
N ARG A 124 23.93 -12.60 -7.93
CA ARG A 124 24.29 -12.44 -9.34
C ARG A 124 25.72 -12.84 -9.60
N LEU A 125 26.68 -12.37 -8.81
CA LEU A 125 28.09 -12.73 -8.94
C LEU A 125 28.31 -14.24 -8.82
N PHE A 126 27.69 -14.88 -7.82
CA PHE A 126 27.84 -16.31 -7.58
C PHE A 126 27.39 -17.14 -8.79
N TYR A 127 26.14 -16.98 -9.22
CA TYR A 127 25.59 -17.79 -10.30
C TYR A 127 26.17 -17.45 -11.68
N THR A 128 26.52 -16.17 -11.95
CA THR A 128 27.19 -15.80 -13.20
C THR A 128 28.62 -16.35 -13.27
N THR A 129 29.35 -16.37 -12.16
CA THR A 129 30.69 -16.96 -12.11
C THR A 129 30.64 -18.47 -12.39
N ILE A 130 29.69 -19.19 -11.80
CA ILE A 130 29.50 -20.63 -12.07
C ILE A 130 29.14 -20.88 -13.53
N LYS A 131 28.25 -20.05 -14.10
CA LYS A 131 27.81 -20.18 -15.49
C LYS A 131 28.94 -19.94 -16.50
N ASN A 132 29.88 -19.05 -16.19
CA ASN A 132 30.92 -18.61 -17.12
C ASN A 132 32.24 -19.39 -17.03
N ASP A 133 32.54 -20.03 -15.89
CA ASP A 133 33.77 -20.79 -15.68
C ASP A 133 33.48 -22.31 -15.70
N GLN A 134 33.82 -22.98 -16.81
CA GLN A 134 33.61 -24.42 -17.00
C GLN A 134 34.33 -25.28 -15.94
N SER A 135 35.47 -24.81 -15.41
CA SER A 135 36.20 -25.56 -14.39
C SER A 135 35.45 -25.52 -13.05
N ILE A 136 34.90 -24.36 -12.70
CA ILE A 136 34.06 -24.21 -11.50
C ILE A 136 32.74 -24.98 -11.68
N GLN A 137 32.13 -24.90 -12.86
CA GLN A 137 30.90 -25.62 -13.19
C GLN A 137 31.03 -27.13 -12.97
N ALA A 138 32.11 -27.75 -13.47
CA ALA A 138 32.36 -29.17 -13.29
C ALA A 138 32.56 -29.58 -11.82
N GLU A 139 33.13 -28.70 -10.99
CA GLU A 139 33.23 -28.92 -9.54
C GLU A 139 31.89 -28.70 -8.82
N MET A 140 31.07 -27.76 -9.28
CA MET A 140 29.74 -27.48 -8.74
C MET A 140 28.73 -28.60 -9.04
N ASP A 141 28.86 -29.29 -10.18
CA ASP A 141 28.04 -30.46 -10.51
C ASP A 141 28.18 -31.56 -9.45
N LYS A 142 29.37 -31.73 -8.86
CA LYS A 142 29.64 -32.72 -7.80
C LYS A 142 28.85 -32.45 -6.51
N ILE A 143 28.46 -31.20 -6.27
CA ILE A 143 27.62 -30.80 -5.12
C ILE A 143 26.14 -30.62 -5.51
N LYS A 144 25.73 -31.17 -6.67
CA LYS A 144 24.39 -31.08 -7.24
C LYS A 144 23.94 -29.65 -7.60
N LEU A 145 24.88 -28.74 -7.82
CA LEU A 145 24.59 -27.43 -8.43
C LEU A 145 24.82 -27.55 -9.93
N THR A 146 23.83 -28.09 -10.64
CA THR A 146 23.92 -28.26 -12.08
C THR A 146 23.70 -26.95 -12.84
N THR A 147 24.05 -26.95 -14.12
CA THR A 147 23.79 -25.82 -15.02
C THR A 147 22.33 -25.39 -15.03
N GLU A 148 21.41 -26.35 -14.97
CA GLU A 148 19.97 -26.10 -14.93
C GLU A 148 19.60 -25.33 -13.66
N VAL A 149 20.08 -25.77 -12.50
CA VAL A 149 19.83 -25.09 -11.21
C VAL A 149 20.39 -23.67 -11.22
N VAL A 150 21.57 -23.46 -11.82
CA VAL A 150 22.17 -22.13 -11.95
C VAL A 150 21.31 -21.21 -12.82
N VAL A 151 20.79 -21.71 -13.94
CA VAL A 151 19.90 -20.95 -14.83
C VAL A 151 18.57 -20.66 -14.13
N GLU A 152 17.97 -21.63 -13.45
CA GLU A 152 16.75 -21.42 -12.65
C GLU A 152 16.92 -20.34 -11.59
N CYS A 153 18.05 -20.35 -10.86
CA CYS A 153 18.34 -19.32 -9.85
C CYS A 153 18.53 -17.93 -10.45
N LEU A 154 19.14 -17.82 -11.64
CA LEU A 154 19.26 -16.55 -12.35
C LEU A 154 17.90 -16.04 -12.86
N THR A 155 17.03 -16.93 -13.34
CA THR A 155 15.65 -16.57 -13.71
C THR A 155 14.88 -16.09 -12.48
N LEU A 156 14.97 -16.80 -11.36
CA LEU A 156 14.32 -16.43 -10.10
C LEU A 156 14.82 -15.07 -9.57
N LEU A 157 16.10 -14.76 -9.77
CA LEU A 157 16.67 -13.45 -9.45
C LEU A 157 16.05 -12.33 -10.29
N GLU A 158 15.90 -12.53 -11.61
CA GLU A 158 15.28 -11.55 -12.50
C GLU A 158 13.78 -11.38 -12.20
N GLU A 159 13.07 -12.46 -11.89
CA GLU A 159 11.68 -12.40 -11.42
C GLU A 159 11.54 -11.60 -10.12
N LEU A 160 12.48 -11.79 -9.18
CA LEU A 160 12.50 -11.04 -7.93
C LEU A 160 12.74 -9.54 -8.17
N LEU A 161 13.62 -9.18 -9.10
CA LEU A 161 13.85 -7.79 -9.49
C LEU A 161 12.61 -7.17 -10.15
N ALA A 162 11.92 -7.91 -11.01
CA ALA A 162 10.67 -7.46 -11.62
C ALA A 162 9.57 -7.25 -10.55
N LYS A 163 9.40 -8.21 -9.63
CA LYS A 163 8.46 -8.10 -8.50
C LYS A 163 8.81 -6.92 -7.58
N ARG A 164 10.10 -6.65 -7.38
CA ARG A 164 10.54 -5.49 -6.60
C ARG A 164 10.14 -4.19 -7.27
N SER A 165 10.45 -4.05 -8.56
CA SER A 165 10.09 -2.85 -9.32
C SER A 165 8.58 -2.62 -9.32
N TYR A 166 7.79 -3.70 -9.42
CA TYR A 166 6.35 -3.63 -9.32
C TYR A 166 5.89 -3.17 -7.93
N PHE A 167 6.42 -3.76 -6.86
CA PHE A 167 6.14 -3.32 -5.50
C PHE A 167 6.49 -1.85 -5.25
N ASP A 168 7.63 -1.37 -5.73
CA ASP A 168 8.03 0.04 -5.57
C ASP A 168 7.07 1.00 -6.32
N LYS A 169 6.53 0.57 -7.48
CA LYS A 169 5.49 1.30 -8.22
C LYS A 169 4.18 1.37 -7.42
N GLU A 170 3.68 0.23 -6.97
CA GLU A 170 2.42 0.14 -6.19
C GLU A 170 2.53 0.92 -4.86
N LEU A 171 3.70 0.94 -4.23
CA LEU A 171 3.95 1.75 -3.04
C LEU A 171 3.86 3.25 -3.34
N ALA A 172 4.37 3.71 -4.49
CA ALA A 172 4.26 5.11 -4.90
C ALA A 172 2.80 5.49 -5.19
N GLU A 173 2.06 4.63 -5.90
CA GLU A 173 0.65 4.82 -6.22
C GLU A 173 -0.22 4.87 -4.95
N SER A 174 -0.02 3.95 -3.99
CA SER A 174 -0.70 3.98 -2.68
C SER A 174 -0.38 5.24 -1.86
N GLN A 175 0.85 5.74 -1.90
CA GLN A 175 1.23 6.98 -1.20
C GLN A 175 0.52 8.20 -1.78
N ASP A 176 0.46 8.33 -3.10
CA ASP A 176 -0.24 9.43 -3.74
C ASP A 176 -1.76 9.32 -3.55
N MET A 177 -2.31 8.11 -3.62
CA MET A 177 -3.72 7.89 -3.33
C MET A 177 -4.08 8.21 -1.88
N THR A 178 -3.19 7.91 -0.93
CA THR A 178 -3.36 8.29 0.48
C THR A 178 -3.41 9.81 0.65
N LYS A 179 -2.56 10.58 -0.06
CA LYS A 179 -2.60 12.04 -0.04
C LYS A 179 -3.93 12.57 -0.60
N ASN A 180 -4.34 12.06 -1.75
CA ASN A 180 -5.59 12.45 -2.42
C ASN A 180 -6.81 12.15 -1.55
N LYS A 181 -6.85 10.97 -0.92
CA LYS A 181 -7.90 10.59 0.03
C LYS A 181 -7.97 11.56 1.21
N ASN A 182 -6.82 11.87 1.84
CA ASN A 182 -6.79 12.77 2.99
C ASN A 182 -7.27 14.18 2.61
N ALA A 183 -6.90 14.67 1.44
CA ALA A 183 -7.37 15.96 0.93
C ALA A 183 -8.90 15.96 0.69
N ALA A 184 -9.43 14.90 0.05
CA ALA A 184 -10.86 14.77 -0.20
C ALA A 184 -11.67 14.66 1.09
N LEU A 185 -11.20 13.85 2.05
CA LEU A 185 -11.84 13.72 3.36
C LEU A 185 -11.80 15.03 4.16
N LEU A 186 -10.72 15.81 4.05
CA LEU A 186 -10.64 17.12 4.69
C LEU A 186 -11.65 18.09 4.07
N ALA A 187 -11.72 18.17 2.74
CA ALA A 187 -12.69 19.02 2.06
C ALA A 187 -14.13 18.66 2.42
N LEU A 188 -14.46 17.36 2.46
CA LEU A 188 -15.78 16.91 2.91
C LEU A 188 -16.03 17.27 4.38
N LYS A 189 -15.02 17.18 5.25
CA LYS A 189 -15.16 17.53 6.66
C LYS A 189 -15.41 19.01 6.85
N GLU A 190 -14.65 19.87 6.19
CA GLU A 190 -14.84 21.32 6.26
C GLU A 190 -16.25 21.69 5.81
N TRP A 191 -16.69 21.15 4.68
CA TRP A 191 -18.06 21.37 4.20
C TRP A 191 -19.12 20.86 5.17
N MET A 192 -18.96 19.64 5.71
CA MET A 192 -19.91 19.08 6.68
C MET A 192 -19.94 19.86 7.99
N ASP A 193 -18.81 20.41 8.44
CA ASP A 193 -18.73 21.24 9.65
C ASP A 193 -19.51 22.56 9.47
N ASP A 194 -19.32 23.23 8.33
CA ASP A 194 -20.08 24.43 7.96
C ASP A 194 -21.57 24.13 7.81
N PHE A 195 -21.90 23.01 7.15
CA PHE A 195 -23.26 22.53 7.01
C PHE A 195 -23.93 22.30 8.38
N TYR A 196 -23.25 21.62 9.30
CA TYR A 196 -23.78 21.38 10.63
C TYR A 196 -23.83 22.65 11.49
N ALA A 197 -22.95 23.63 11.28
CA ALA A 197 -23.01 24.91 11.96
C ALA A 197 -24.27 25.69 11.54
N VAL A 198 -24.53 25.78 10.23
CA VAL A 198 -25.73 26.42 9.70
C VAL A 198 -27.00 25.68 10.12
N ALA A 199 -27.01 24.35 10.01
CA ALA A 199 -28.15 23.54 10.43
C ALA A 199 -28.52 23.77 11.91
N LYS A 200 -27.53 23.87 12.81
CA LYS A 200 -27.76 24.17 14.24
C LYS A 200 -28.41 25.52 14.48
N VAL A 201 -28.13 26.52 13.65
CA VAL A 201 -28.76 27.84 13.74
C VAL A 201 -30.16 27.78 13.14
N ALA A 202 -30.31 27.19 11.96
CA ALA A 202 -31.57 27.08 11.23
C ALA A 202 -32.64 26.27 11.99
N LEU A 203 -32.22 25.23 12.69
CA LEU A 203 -33.08 24.29 13.40
C LEU A 203 -32.96 24.43 14.93
N TYR A 204 -32.56 25.60 15.41
CA TYR A 204 -32.32 25.84 16.84
C TYR A 204 -33.52 25.46 17.72
N ASP A 205 -34.72 25.85 17.30
CA ASP A 205 -35.98 25.54 18.00
C ASP A 205 -36.57 24.17 17.63
N GLN A 206 -35.90 23.39 16.77
CA GLN A 206 -36.38 22.13 16.21
C GLN A 206 -35.37 20.98 16.42
N PRO A 207 -35.08 20.61 17.69
CA PRO A 207 -34.01 19.65 18.03
C PRO A 207 -34.19 18.26 17.42
N GLN A 208 -35.44 17.81 17.22
CA GLN A 208 -35.72 16.52 16.56
C GLN A 208 -35.26 16.49 15.10
N LEU A 209 -35.32 17.64 14.40
CA LEU A 209 -34.82 17.75 13.02
C LEU A 209 -33.29 17.80 12.96
N LEU A 210 -32.63 18.33 14.00
CA LEU A 210 -31.18 18.24 14.15
C LEU A 210 -30.68 16.81 14.37
N GLU A 211 -31.40 16.03 15.18
CA GLU A 211 -31.10 14.61 15.36
C GLU A 211 -31.28 13.82 14.06
N ALA A 212 -32.28 14.16 13.25
CA ALA A 212 -32.45 13.58 11.92
C ALA A 212 -31.24 13.84 11.00
N LEU A 213 -30.52 14.96 11.15
CA LEU A 213 -29.26 15.23 10.43
C LEU A 213 -28.04 14.48 10.98
N GLY A 214 -28.21 13.69 12.04
CA GLY A 214 -27.13 12.98 12.75
C GLY A 214 -26.34 13.90 13.68
N VAL A 215 -26.89 15.06 14.06
CA VAL A 215 -26.34 15.92 15.11
C VAL A 215 -26.97 15.51 16.42
N PHE A 216 -26.20 14.89 17.30
CA PHE A 216 -26.68 14.55 18.64
C PHE A 216 -26.90 15.83 19.46
N VAL A 217 -28.13 16.05 19.90
CA VAL A 217 -28.50 17.11 20.84
C VAL A 217 -28.64 16.45 22.22
N ARG A 218 -27.91 16.94 23.23
CA ARG A 218 -28.12 16.44 24.60
C ARG A 218 -29.48 16.96 25.09
N SER A 219 -30.41 16.04 25.29
CA SER A 219 -31.69 16.25 25.98
C SER A 219 -31.47 16.52 27.46
#